data_AF-A0A7K1JNF4-F1
#
_entry.id   AF-A0A7K1JNF4-F1
#
_cell.length_a   1.000
_cell.length_b   1.000
_cell.length_c   1.000
_cell.angle_alpha   90.00
_cell.angle_beta   90.00
_cell.angle_gamma   90.00
#
_symmetry.space_group_name_H-M   'P 1'
#
loop_
_entity.id
_entity.type
_entity.pdbx_description
1 polymer ?
#
loop_
_entity_poly.entity_id
_entity_poly.type
_entity_poly.pdbx_seq_one_letter_code
_entity_poly.pdbx_strand_id
1 'polypeptide(L)' 'MQTVRTVVDRAVDRHEVPADTDARLVLETLIAPLQFRTLVTRENFDHQYCRDLVQLIVDGISTRPVQKRRKEK' A
#
# COMPACT_ATOMS: atom_id res chain seq x y z
N MET A 1 1.48 -16.69 3.02
CA MET A 1 2.36 -15.53 3.28
C MET A 1 3.43 -15.32 2.21
N GLN A 2 3.99 -16.35 1.55
CA GLN A 2 5.02 -16.17 0.51
C GLN A 2 4.59 -15.25 -0.65
N THR A 3 3.32 -15.30 -1.08
CA THR A 3 2.83 -14.54 -2.23
C THR A 3 2.92 -13.03 -2.06
N VAL A 4 2.61 -12.49 -0.87
CA VAL A 4 2.62 -11.04 -0.63
C VAL A 4 4.04 -10.50 -0.63
N ARG A 5 4.97 -11.24 0.00
CA ARG A 5 6.39 -10.91 -0.02
C ARG A 5 6.92 -10.85 -1.45
N THR A 6 6.56 -11.82 -2.29
CA THR A 6 6.96 -11.81 -3.71
C THR A 6 6.43 -10.59 -4.49
N VAL A 7 5.23 -10.09 -4.17
CA VAL A 7 4.68 -8.88 -4.82
C VAL A 7 5.48 -7.64 -4.41
N VAL A 8 5.77 -7.50 -3.12
CA VAL A 8 6.54 -6.35 -2.60
C VAL A 8 7.99 -6.40 -3.07
N ASP A 9 8.63 -7.57 -3.04
CA ASP A 9 9.99 -7.77 -3.55
C ASP A 9 10.10 -7.30 -5.03
N ARG A 10 9.12 -7.65 -5.87
CA ARG A 10 9.07 -7.18 -7.27
C ARG A 10 8.86 -5.68 -7.40
N ALA A 11 8.06 -5.07 -6.53
CA ALA A 11 7.84 -3.62 -6.54
C ALA A 11 9.11 -2.86 -6.12
N VAL A 12 9.87 -3.42 -5.17
CA VAL A 12 11.20 -2.93 -4.78
C VAL A 12 12.17 -3.04 -5.95
N ASP A 13 12.25 -4.20 -6.61
CA ASP A 13 13.12 -4.41 -7.78
C ASP A 13 12.83 -3.39 -8.91
N ARG A 14 11.56 -3.01 -9.08
CA ARG A 14 11.11 -2.00 -10.04
C ARG A 14 11.24 -0.56 -9.55
N HIS A 15 11.73 -0.34 -8.34
CA HIS A 15 11.84 0.97 -7.70
C HIS A 15 10.49 1.70 -7.59
N GLU A 16 9.39 0.95 -7.50
CA GLU A 16 8.04 1.50 -7.32
C GLU A 16 7.80 1.88 -5.85
N VAL A 17 8.45 1.17 -4.92
CA VAL A 17 8.38 1.40 -3.47
C VAL A 17 9.80 1.39 -2.87
N PRO A 18 10.02 2.01 -1.69
CA PRO A 18 11.32 1.99 -1.01
C PRO A 18 11.86 0.58 -0.71
N ALA A 19 13.17 0.40 -0.77
CA ALA A 19 13.81 -0.91 -0.54
C ALA A 19 13.66 -1.45 0.89
N ASP A 20 13.35 -0.58 1.86
CA ASP A 20 13.06 -0.91 3.25
C ASP A 20 11.57 -1.13 3.52
N THR A 21 10.73 -1.22 2.46
CA THR A 21 9.29 -1.50 2.61
C THR A 21 9.06 -2.85 3.29
N ASP A 22 8.44 -2.82 4.47
CA ASP A 22 8.05 -4.03 5.18
C ASP A 22 6.78 -4.64 4.57
N ALA A 23 6.97 -5.74 3.83
CA ALA A 23 5.88 -6.46 3.18
C ALA A 23 4.80 -6.97 4.15
N ARG A 24 5.16 -7.29 5.40
CA ARG A 24 4.21 -7.74 6.41
C ARG A 24 3.34 -6.58 6.88
N LEU A 25 3.95 -5.42 7.14
CA LEU A 25 3.22 -4.23 7.54
C LEU A 25 2.24 -3.76 6.44
N VAL A 26 2.66 -3.83 5.17
CA VAL A 26 1.77 -3.55 4.02
C VAL A 26 0.55 -4.47 4.04
N LEU A 27 0.74 -5.77 4.30
CA LEU A 27 -0.37 -6.72 4.39
C LEU A 27 -1.28 -6.45 5.60
N GLU A 28 -0.71 -6.17 6.76
CA GLU A 28 -1.47 -5.87 7.97
C GLU A 28 -2.33 -4.61 7.77
N THR A 29 -1.78 -3.60 7.08
CA THR A 29 -2.49 -2.36 6.73
C THR A 29 -3.64 -2.60 5.75
N LEU A 30 -3.54 -3.62 4.88
CA LEU A 30 -4.63 -4.01 3.98
C LEU A 30 -5.73 -4.81 4.71
N ILE A 31 -5.34 -5.74 5.60
CA ILE A 31 -6.27 -6.69 6.22
C ILE A 31 -6.99 -6.09 7.43
N ALA A 32 -6.31 -5.29 8.26
CA ALA A 32 -6.89 -4.76 9.48
C ALA A 32 -8.15 -3.88 9.25
N PRO A 33 -8.20 -2.99 8.24
CA PRO A 33 -9.41 -2.22 7.94
C PRO A 33 -10.60 -3.09 7.52
N LEU A 34 -10.36 -4.15 6.75
CA LEU A 34 -11.41 -5.11 6.35
C LEU A 34 -11.97 -5.83 7.58
N GLN A 35 -11.09 -6.30 8.46
CA GLN A 35 -11.48 -6.95 9.72
C GLN A 35 -12.23 -6.00 10.63
N PHE A 36 -11.76 -4.77 10.79
CA PHE A 36 -12.43 -3.74 11.60
C PHE A 36 -13.84 -3.47 11.08
N ARG A 37 -13.97 -3.28 9.77
CA ARG A 37 -15.26 -2.99 9.14
C ARG A 37 -16.26 -4.15 9.31
N THR A 38 -15.83 -5.38 9.11
CA THR A 38 -16.72 -6.54 9.26
C THR A 38 -17.03 -6.87 10.72
N LEU A 39 -16.02 -6.89 11.60
CA LEU A 39 -16.18 -7.41 12.97
C LEU A 39 -16.63 -6.34 13.96
N VAL A 40 -16.16 -5.10 13.80
CA VAL A 40 -16.43 -4.02 14.74
C VAL A 40 -17.61 -3.17 14.28
N THR A 41 -17.58 -2.68 13.04
CA THR A 41 -18.67 -1.83 12.53
C THR A 41 -19.83 -2.62 11.95
N ARG A 42 -19.65 -3.92 11.70
CA ARG A 42 -20.62 -4.83 11.06
C ARG A 42 -21.10 -4.34 9.70
N GLU A 43 -20.26 -3.57 9.01
CA GLU A 43 -20.54 -3.15 7.65
C GLU A 43 -19.99 -4.16 6.64
N ASN A 44 -20.75 -4.34 5.56
CA ASN A 44 -20.24 -5.02 4.38
C ASN A 44 -19.30 -4.08 3.61
N PHE A 45 -18.39 -4.66 2.86
CA PHE A 45 -17.61 -3.95 1.86
C PHE A 45 -17.76 -4.63 0.51
N ASP A 46 -17.58 -3.85 -0.54
CA ASP A 46 -17.67 -4.32 -1.92
C ASP A 46 -16.30 -4.23 -2.62
N HIS A 47 -16.28 -4.60 -3.89
CA HIS A 47 -15.09 -4.52 -4.72
C HIS A 47 -14.57 -3.08 -4.86
N GLN A 48 -15.43 -2.07 -4.83
CA GLN A 48 -15.01 -0.68 -4.97
C GLN A 48 -14.23 -0.24 -3.74
N TYR A 49 -14.72 -0.55 -2.53
CA TYR A 49 -14.00 -0.29 -1.30
C TYR A 49 -12.62 -0.97 -1.27
N CYS A 50 -12.55 -2.24 -1.72
CA CYS A 50 -11.27 -2.95 -1.83
C CYS A 50 -10.29 -2.23 -2.77
N ARG A 51 -10.77 -1.72 -3.91
CA ARG A 51 -9.93 -0.96 -4.85
C ARG A 51 -9.44 0.34 -4.24
N ASP A 52 -10.33 1.09 -3.59
CA ASP A 52 -9.99 2.37 -2.98
C ASP A 52 -8.98 2.21 -1.83
N LEU A 53 -9.13 1.16 -1.01
CA LEU A 53 -8.18 0.83 0.05
C LEU A 53 -6.80 0.46 -0.51
N VAL A 54 -6.74 -0.38 -1.55
CA VAL A 54 -5.48 -0.73 -2.21
C VAL A 54 -4.82 0.50 -2.81
N GLN A 55 -5.59 1.35 -3.50
CA GLN A 55 -5.08 2.58 -4.10
C GLN A 55 -4.49 3.51 -3.04
N LEU A 56 -5.20 3.70 -1.93
CA LEU A 56 -4.74 4.51 -0.80
C LEU A 56 -3.40 3.99 -0.25
N ILE A 57 -3.27 2.68 -0.06
CA ILE A 57 -2.04 2.06 0.45
C ILE A 57 -0.91 2.22 -0.56
N VAL A 58 -1.15 1.91 -1.84
CA VAL A 58 -0.16 2.02 -2.91
C VAL A 58 0.35 3.46 -3.04
N ASP A 59 -0.54 4.44 -3.07
CA ASP A 59 -0.17 5.86 -3.15
C ASP A 59 0.63 6.32 -1.92
N GLY A 60 0.35 5.75 -0.75
CA GLY A 60 1.06 6.03 0.50
C GLY A 60 2.48 5.46 0.55
N ILE A 61 2.70 4.28 -0.05
CA ILE A 61 4.01 3.58 -0.01
C ILE A 61 4.86 3.80 -1.27
N SER A 62 4.27 4.35 -2.34
CA SER A 62 4.98 4.58 -3.60
C SER A 62 6.08 5.61 -3.42
N THR A 63 7.22 5.41 -4.09
CA THR A 63 8.29 6.39 -4.11
C THR A 63 7.79 7.70 -4.74
N ARG A 64 7.88 8.82 -4.02
CA ARG A 64 7.59 10.12 -4.62
C ARG A 64 8.69 10.48 -5.62
N PRO A 65 8.34 11.02 -6.81
CA PRO A 65 9.35 11.61 -7.67
C PRO A 65 10.02 12.75 -6.91
N VAL A 66 11.36 12.74 -6.85
CA VAL A 66 12.15 13.84 -6.31
C VAL A 66 11.78 15.09 -7.11
N GLN A 67 10.97 15.98 -6.53
CA GLN A 67 10.74 17.29 -7.12
C GLN A 67 12.09 18.01 -7.13
N LYS A 68 12.71 18.12 -8.31
CA LYS A 68 13.85 19.01 -8.52
C LYS A 68 13.42 20.39 -8.01
N ARG A 69 13.99 20.85 -6.89
CA ARG A 69 13.86 22.25 -6.45
C ARG A 69 14.17 23.09 -7.68
N ARG A 70 13.20 23.85 -8.18
CA ARG A 70 13.46 24.93 -9.13
C ARG A 70 14.55 25.78 -8.49
N LYS A 71 15.76 25.75 -9.04
CA LYS A 71 16.77 26.76 -8.70
C LYS A 71 16.20 28.08 -9.20
N GLU A 72 15.64 28.84 -8.29
CA GLU A 72 15.33 30.25 -8.48
C GLU A 72 16.67 30.92 -8.82
N LYS A 73 16.74 31.53 -10.01
CA LYS A 73 17.84 32.36 -10.47
C LYS A 73 17.51 33.80 -10.17
#